data_AF-S9VW07-F1
#
_entry.id   AF-S9VW07-F1
#
_cell.length_a   1.000
_cell.length_b   1.000
_cell.length_c   1.000
_cell.angle_alpha   90.00
_cell.angle_beta   90.00
_cell.angle_gamma   90.00
#
_symmetry.space_group_name_H-M   'P 1'
#
loop_
_entity.id
_entity.type
_entity.pdbx_description
1 polymer ?
#
loop_
_entity_poly.entity_id
_entity_poly.type
_entity_poly.pdbx_seq_one_letter_code
_entity_poly.pdbx_strand_id
1 'polypeptide(L)'
;MRHCGMSHNRPAVTLEEQLKRVSVQDIQRVSPAEVEALQRRLSPQELEAAMRVMLEENRFLDVLASSQPSTWSVAAQHLTALQTQNVVALVKERLILLYNVLPYVSEEFLHLMGRTFRG
;
A
#
# COMPACT_ATOMS: atom_id res chain seq x y z
N MET A 1 -5.03 26.55 -44.41
CA MET A 1 -4.93 25.15 -43.95
C MET A 1 -4.36 25.16 -42.55
N ARG A 2 -5.16 24.87 -41.51
CA ARG A 2 -4.72 24.80 -40.11
C ARG A 2 -4.60 23.32 -39.74
N HIS A 3 -3.38 22.84 -39.48
CA HIS A 3 -3.19 21.55 -38.82
C HIS A 3 -3.22 21.81 -37.31
N CYS A 4 -4.32 21.42 -36.67
CA CYS A 4 -4.38 21.30 -35.22
C CYS A 4 -3.50 20.13 -34.79
N GLY A 5 -2.44 20.43 -34.03
CA GLY A 5 -1.68 19.43 -33.30
C GLY A 5 -2.58 18.74 -32.29
N MET A 6 -2.68 17.42 -32.39
CA MET A 6 -3.33 16.59 -31.38
C MET A 6 -2.57 16.73 -30.05
N SER A 7 -3.14 17.47 -29.11
CA SER A 7 -2.73 17.42 -27.71
C SER A 7 -3.01 16.00 -27.21
N HIS A 8 -1.96 15.22 -27.00
CA HIS A 8 -2.02 13.91 -26.35
C HIS A 8 -2.56 14.11 -24.92
N ASN A 9 -3.86 13.91 -24.76
CA ASN A 9 -4.50 13.78 -23.46
C ASN A 9 -4.01 12.46 -22.84
N ARG A 10 -2.89 12.48 -22.10
CA ARG A 10 -2.47 11.31 -21.33
C ARG A 10 -3.58 11.02 -20.31
N PRO A 11 -4.08 9.78 -20.21
CA PRO A 11 -5.06 9.44 -19.19
C PRO A 11 -4.46 9.74 -17.82
N ALA A 12 -5.24 10.40 -16.97
CA ALA A 12 -4.84 10.66 -15.59
C ALA A 12 -4.58 9.31 -14.91
N VAL A 13 -3.36 9.11 -14.43
CA VAL A 13 -2.92 7.91 -13.71
C VAL A 13 -3.83 7.72 -12.49
N THR A 14 -4.40 6.52 -12.30
CA THR A 14 -5.34 6.27 -11.18
C THR A 14 -4.62 6.39 -9.84
N LEU A 15 -5.37 6.64 -8.75
CA LEU A 15 -4.80 6.69 -7.41
C LEU A 15 -4.01 5.41 -7.08
N GLU A 16 -4.53 4.25 -7.48
CA GLU A 16 -3.86 2.97 -7.25
C GLU A 16 -2.53 2.87 -8.00
N GLU A 17 -2.49 3.29 -9.27
CA GLU A 17 -1.25 3.33 -10.06
C GLU A 17 -0.23 4.33 -9.50
N GLN A 18 -0.69 5.46 -8.93
CA GLN A 18 0.18 6.42 -8.25
C GLN A 18 0.76 5.83 -6.98
N LEU A 19 -0.07 5.18 -6.16
CA LEU A 19 0.36 4.55 -4.92
C LEU A 19 1.38 3.42 -5.17
N LYS A 20 1.23 2.65 -6.26
CA LYS A 20 2.21 1.62 -6.65
C LYS A 20 3.59 2.17 -7.03
N ARG A 21 3.69 3.45 -7.40
CA ARG A 21 4.97 4.08 -7.79
C ARG A 21 5.75 4.67 -6.61
N VAL A 22 5.16 4.74 -5.42
CA VAL A 22 5.81 5.32 -4.24
C VAL A 22 7.00 4.45 -3.83
N SER A 23 8.18 5.06 -3.77
CA SER A 23 9.42 4.37 -3.39
C SER A 23 9.64 4.39 -1.87
N VAL A 24 10.60 3.58 -1.41
CA VAL A 24 11.07 3.61 -0.01
C VAL A 24 11.63 4.99 0.38
N GLN A 25 12.32 5.68 -0.54
CA GLN A 25 12.84 7.03 -0.27
C GLN A 25 11.72 8.05 -0.08
N ASP A 26 10.59 7.88 -0.79
CA ASP A 26 9.43 8.74 -0.62
C ASP A 26 8.81 8.52 0.77
N ILE A 27 8.71 7.27 1.23
CA ILE A 27 8.23 6.92 2.57
C ILE A 27 9.10 7.57 3.67
N GLN A 28 10.43 7.54 3.52
CA GLN A 28 11.36 8.11 4.51
C GLN A 28 11.20 9.62 4.70
N ARG A 29 10.74 10.32 3.66
CA ARG A 29 10.59 11.77 3.67
C ARG A 29 9.27 12.23 4.30
N VAL A 30 8.32 11.32 4.52
CA VAL A 30 7.01 11.66 5.07
C VAL A 30 7.14 12.09 6.53
N SER A 31 6.80 13.36 6.76
CA SER A 31 6.75 13.97 8.08
C SER A 31 5.40 13.74 8.77
N PRO A 32 5.34 13.84 10.12
CA PRO A 32 4.07 13.76 10.84
C PRO A 32 3.06 14.84 10.41
N ALA A 33 3.54 16.05 10.07
CA ALA A 33 2.68 17.15 9.62
C ALA A 33 2.01 16.86 8.27
N GLU A 34 2.71 16.20 7.35
CA GLU A 34 2.14 15.78 6.07
C GLU A 34 1.07 14.71 6.27
N VAL A 35 1.28 13.75 7.18
CA VAL A 35 0.27 12.75 7.54
C VAL A 35 -0.99 13.41 8.09
N GLU A 36 -0.83 14.36 9.01
CA GLU A 36 -1.96 15.05 9.62
C GLU A 36 -2.73 15.90 8.58
N ALA A 37 -2.01 16.60 7.69
CA ALA A 37 -2.62 17.35 6.60
C ALA A 37 -3.37 16.45 5.62
N LEU A 38 -2.81 15.27 5.33
CA LEU A 38 -3.41 14.27 4.46
C LEU A 38 -4.68 13.67 5.07
N GLN A 39 -4.66 13.31 6.35
CA GLN A 39 -5.83 12.77 7.08
C GLN A 39 -7.03 13.72 7.06
N ARG A 40 -6.80 15.04 7.07
CA ARG A 40 -7.88 16.04 6.99
C ARG A 40 -8.50 16.17 5.59
N ARG A 41 -7.78 15.74 4.55
CA ARG A 41 -8.17 15.94 3.14
C ARG A 41 -8.64 14.67 2.46
N LEU A 42 -8.22 13.50 2.93
CA LEU A 42 -8.53 12.23 2.30
C LEU A 42 -10.00 11.85 2.48
N SER A 43 -10.65 11.47 1.39
CA SER A 43 -11.98 10.87 1.48
C SER A 43 -11.90 9.42 2.01
N PRO A 44 -12.99 8.89 2.60
CA PRO A 44 -13.04 7.49 3.04
C PRO A 44 -12.74 6.49 1.92
N GLN A 45 -13.14 6.79 0.68
CA GLN A 45 -12.96 5.92 -0.49
C GLN A 45 -11.48 5.87 -0.93
N GLU A 46 -10.80 7.02 -0.95
CA GLU A 46 -9.36 7.07 -1.24
C GLU A 46 -8.54 6.33 -0.18
N LEU A 47 -8.98 6.39 1.08
CA LEU A 47 -8.30 5.68 2.16
C LEU A 47 -8.47 4.17 2.02
N GLU A 48 -9.67 3.71 1.68
CA GLU A 48 -9.93 2.29 1.41
C GLU A 48 -9.09 1.77 0.24
N ALA A 49 -9.03 2.53 -0.86
CA ALA A 49 -8.17 2.21 -2.00
C ALA A 49 -6.70 2.15 -1.59
N ALA A 50 -6.22 3.12 -0.79
CA ALA A 50 -4.85 3.14 -0.31
C ALA A 50 -4.51 1.97 0.61
N MET A 51 -5.42 1.60 1.53
CA MET A 51 -5.25 0.44 2.40
C MET A 51 -5.20 -0.86 1.60
N ARG A 52 -6.06 -1.00 0.59
CA ARG A 52 -6.07 -2.17 -0.30
C ARG A 52 -4.74 -2.31 -1.03
N VAL A 53 -4.25 -1.25 -1.68
CA VAL A 53 -2.95 -1.26 -2.38
C VAL A 53 -1.80 -1.57 -1.42
N MET A 54 -1.81 -0.98 -0.22
CA MET A 54 -0.76 -1.24 0.78
C MET A 54 -0.68 -2.72 1.17
N LEU A 55 -1.82 -3.40 1.28
CA LEU A 55 -1.87 -4.82 1.67
C LEU A 55 -1.66 -5.78 0.49
N GLU A 56 -2.16 -5.43 -0.69
CA GLU A 56 -1.93 -6.21 -1.93
C GLU A 56 -0.46 -6.23 -2.32
N GLU A 57 0.21 -5.07 -2.24
CA GLU A 57 1.60 -4.91 -2.63
C GLU A 57 2.57 -5.20 -1.46
N ASN A 58 2.05 -5.69 -0.32
CA ASN A 58 2.80 -5.98 0.91
C ASN A 58 3.68 -4.81 1.42
N ARG A 59 3.30 -3.58 1.10
CA ARG A 59 4.07 -2.36 1.39
C ARG A 59 3.99 -1.93 2.84
N PHE A 60 3.17 -2.60 3.64
CA PHE A 60 3.07 -2.34 5.07
C PHE A 60 4.43 -2.50 5.78
N LEU A 61 5.23 -3.49 5.36
CA LEU A 61 6.58 -3.71 5.89
C LEU A 61 7.54 -2.58 5.52
N ASP A 62 7.49 -2.09 4.28
CA ASP A 62 8.33 -0.98 3.82
C ASP A 62 8.04 0.29 4.61
N VAL A 63 6.75 0.56 4.87
CA VAL A 63 6.35 1.69 5.70
C VAL A 63 6.91 1.48 7.11
N LEU A 64 6.74 0.30 7.73
CA LEU A 64 7.22 0.01 9.11
C LEU A 64 8.73 0.17 9.24
N ALA A 65 9.48 -0.31 8.26
CA ALA A 65 10.93 -0.27 8.28
C ALA A 65 11.50 1.13 7.99
N SER A 66 10.78 1.95 7.21
CA SER A 66 11.36 3.15 6.58
C SER A 66 10.79 4.47 7.08
N SER A 67 9.63 4.47 7.73
CA SER A 67 9.04 5.69 8.28
C SER A 67 9.49 5.96 9.72
N GLN A 68 9.41 7.22 10.13
CA GLN A 68 9.80 7.62 11.48
C GLN A 68 8.75 7.20 12.52
N PRO A 69 9.13 6.76 13.73
CA PRO A 69 8.20 6.42 14.82
C PRO A 69 7.17 7.52 15.16
N SER A 70 7.56 8.79 15.03
CA SER A 70 6.67 9.93 15.21
C SER A 70 5.56 9.99 14.14
N THR A 71 5.88 9.63 12.90
CA THR A 71 4.94 9.56 11.78
C THR A 71 3.89 8.46 12.02
N TRP A 72 4.29 7.32 12.59
CA TRP A 72 3.35 6.26 13.02
C TRP A 72 2.35 6.74 14.05
N SER A 73 2.84 7.44 15.07
CA SER A 73 2.00 7.90 16.16
C SER A 73 0.87 8.80 15.65
N VAL A 74 1.19 9.73 14.76
CA VAL A 74 0.18 10.62 14.14
C VAL A 74 -0.76 9.85 13.20
N ALA A 75 -0.23 8.91 12.40
CA ALA A 75 -1.06 8.09 11.53
C ALA A 75 -2.12 7.28 12.30
N ALA A 76 -1.81 6.83 13.52
CA ALA A 76 -2.70 6.04 14.36
C ALA A 76 -3.73 6.86 15.17
N GLN A 77 -3.49 8.16 15.41
CA GLN A 77 -4.28 8.99 16.34
C GLN A 77 -5.73 9.25 15.90
N HIS A 78 -6.05 9.09 14.61
CA HIS A 78 -7.34 9.47 14.04
C HIS A 78 -8.03 8.36 13.25
N LEU A 79 -7.66 7.10 13.48
CA LEU A 79 -8.37 5.98 12.87
C LEU A 79 -9.77 5.88 13.45
N THR A 80 -10.77 6.04 12.59
CA THR A 80 -12.17 5.79 12.96
C THR A 80 -12.40 4.30 13.20
N ALA A 81 -13.49 3.95 13.89
CA ALA A 81 -13.87 2.56 14.11
C ALA A 81 -14.03 1.77 12.79
N LEU A 82 -14.60 2.41 11.76
CA LEU A 82 -14.77 1.82 10.43
C LEU A 82 -13.43 1.55 9.75
N GLN A 83 -12.49 2.50 9.83
CA GLN A 83 -11.15 2.34 9.25
C GLN A 83 -10.38 1.22 9.96
N THR A 84 -10.46 1.17 11.29
CA THR A 84 -9.88 0.09 12.10
C THR A 84 -10.46 -1.27 11.70
N GLN A 85 -11.78 -1.35 11.55
CA GLN A 85 -12.46 -2.59 11.15
C GLN A 85 -12.04 -3.05 9.74
N ASN A 86 -11.87 -2.11 8.80
CA ASN A 86 -11.40 -2.41 7.45
C ASN A 86 -9.95 -2.95 7.45
N VAL A 87 -9.05 -2.35 8.23
CA VAL A 87 -7.68 -2.87 8.42
C VAL A 87 -7.71 -4.29 8.98
N VAL A 88 -8.50 -4.52 10.04
CA VAL A 88 -8.62 -5.85 10.66
C VAL A 88 -9.19 -6.88 9.69
N ALA A 89 -10.21 -6.53 8.90
CA ALA A 89 -10.82 -7.42 7.92
C ALA A 89 -9.81 -7.86 6.86
N LEU A 90 -9.05 -6.92 6.30
CA LEU A 90 -8.05 -7.20 5.26
C LEU A 90 -6.86 -8.01 5.82
N VAL A 91 -6.38 -7.67 7.03
CA VAL A 91 -5.31 -8.46 7.70
C VAL A 91 -5.79 -9.90 7.95
N LYS A 92 -7.04 -10.06 8.43
CA LYS A 92 -7.62 -11.38 8.66
C LYS A 92 -7.71 -12.20 7.38
N GLU A 93 -8.17 -11.60 6.28
CA GLU A 93 -8.24 -12.27 4.98
C GLU A 93 -6.86 -12.76 4.51
N ARG A 94 -5.83 -11.91 4.61
CA ARG A 94 -4.46 -12.27 4.25
C ARG A 94 -3.87 -13.36 5.14
N LEU A 95 -4.13 -13.30 6.45
CA LEU A 95 -3.71 -14.35 7.38
C LEU A 95 -4.40 -15.68 7.10
N ILE A 96 -5.68 -15.67 6.71
CA ILE A 96 -6.40 -16.89 6.29
C ILE A 96 -5.76 -17.48 5.03
N LEU A 97 -5.43 -16.66 4.04
CA LEU A 97 -4.73 -17.13 2.83
C LEU A 97 -3.39 -17.76 3.19
N LEU A 98 -2.60 -17.11 4.06
CA LEU A 98 -1.33 -17.65 4.53
C LEU A 98 -1.52 -18.97 5.28
N TYR A 99 -2.49 -19.02 6.19
CA TYR A 99 -2.82 -20.23 6.95
C TYR A 99 -3.25 -21.39 6.04
N ASN A 100 -3.99 -21.10 4.97
CA ASN A 100 -4.40 -22.12 3.99
C ASN A 100 -3.23 -22.64 3.15
N VAL A 101 -2.19 -21.84 2.94
CA VAL A 101 -1.01 -22.25 2.17
C VAL A 101 -0.01 -23.01 3.05
N LEU A 102 0.14 -22.62 4.32
CA LEU A 102 1.16 -23.17 5.23
C LEU A 102 1.22 -24.72 5.30
N PRO A 103 0.10 -25.46 5.35
CA PRO A 103 0.13 -26.94 5.34
C PRO A 103 0.75 -27.55 4.08
N TYR A 104 0.81 -26.79 2.98
CA TYR A 104 1.38 -27.21 1.70
C TYR A 104 2.81 -26.69 1.50
N VAL A 105 3.33 -25.89 2.43
CA VAL A 105 4.72 -25.41 2.41
C VAL A 105 5.62 -26.51 2.95
N SER A 106 6.15 -27.34 2.05
CA SER A 106 7.24 -28.28 2.34
C SER A 106 8.61 -27.63 2.09
N GLU A 107 9.67 -28.24 2.62
CA GLU A 107 11.05 -27.84 2.32
C GLU A 107 11.33 -27.86 0.80
N GLU A 108 10.75 -28.84 0.11
CA GLU A 108 10.86 -28.99 -1.34
C GLU A 108 10.11 -27.88 -2.11
N PHE A 109 8.94 -27.47 -1.61
CA PHE A 109 8.21 -26.30 -2.11
C PHE A 109 9.03 -25.00 -1.95
N LEU A 110 9.67 -24.81 -0.80
CA LEU A 110 10.54 -23.65 -0.55
C LEU A 110 11.77 -23.65 -1.46
N HIS A 111 12.40 -24.82 -1.67
CA HIS A 111 13.51 -24.97 -2.60
C HIS A 111 13.10 -24.75 -4.06
N LEU A 112 11.89 -25.14 -4.45
CA LEU A 112 11.36 -24.86 -5.79
C LEU A 112 11.12 -23.35 -5.96
N MET A 113 10.42 -22.71 -5.03
CA MET A 113 10.18 -21.26 -5.03
C MET A 113 11.49 -20.46 -5.06
N GLY A 114 12.46 -20.81 -4.21
CA GLY A 114 13.76 -20.13 -4.16
C GLY A 114 14.59 -20.26 -5.44
N ARG A 115 14.40 -21.32 -6.23
CA ARG A 115 15.00 -21.46 -7.56
C ARG A 115 14.28 -20.60 -8.60
N THR A 116 12.97 -20.49 -8.52
CA THR A 116 12.15 -19.68 -9.45
C THR A 116 12.35 -18.18 -9.28
N PHE A 117 12.54 -17.67 -8.05
CA PHE A 117 12.75 -16.24 -7.78
C PHE A 117 14.20 -15.75 -7.97
N ARG A 118 15.15 -16.67 -8.24
CA ARG A 118 16.56 -16.34 -8.52
C ARG A 118 16.91 -16.45 -10.01
N GLY A 119 15.94 -16.75 -10.87
CA GLY A 119 16.06 -16.60 -12.33
C GLY A 119 15.84 -15.16 -12.74
#